data_AF-C5DH09-F1
#
_entry.id   AF-C5DH09-F1
#
_cell.length_a   1.000
_cell.length_b   1.000
_cell.length_c   1.000
_cell.angle_alpha   90.00
_cell.angle_beta   90.00
_cell.angle_gamma   90.00
#
_symmetry.space_group_name_H-M   'P 1'
#
loop_
_entity.id
_entity.type
_entity.pdbx_description
1 polymer ?
#
loop_
_entity_poly.entity_id
_entity_poly.type
_entity_poly.pdbx_seq_one_letter_code
_entity_poly.pdbx_strand_id
1 'polypeptide(L)'
;MSNPESFRELCRKEIHTGPTSGVLPGYIQANLLILPKCVAESFEDLCTRNPVACPILSKTEGRPQFLRNHASLIKQGTFDIRTDFPRYNVYSRGKLVQQKNNCVNEWSSDHVGFLIGCSFTFEHALEKAGLVPKNVLYNKNVSMFRTTKFLDSAGIFHQCPYVVSMRPYKLTEVEIVREITRKFKKTHGEPLDWGYDGAKRLGI
;
A
#
# COMPACT_ATOMS: atom_id res chain seq x y z
N MET A 1 16.13 8.27 12.94
CA MET A 1 16.06 7.02 12.15
C MET A 1 16.74 7.25 10.82
N SER A 2 17.76 6.45 10.48
CA SER A 2 18.62 6.76 9.33
C SER A 2 18.46 5.80 8.14
N ASN A 3 17.87 4.60 8.31
CA ASN A 3 17.72 3.65 7.21
C ASN A 3 16.53 2.68 7.40
N PRO A 4 16.07 1.99 6.33
CA PRO A 4 14.95 1.04 6.38
C PRO A 4 15.13 -0.12 7.35
N GLU A 5 16.34 -0.65 7.49
CA GLU A 5 16.62 -1.76 8.41
C GLU A 5 16.33 -1.37 9.86
N SER A 6 16.86 -0.22 10.30
CA SER A 6 16.63 0.30 11.65
C SER A 6 15.14 0.55 11.93
N PHE A 7 14.37 0.97 10.93
CA PHE A 7 12.93 1.17 11.08
C PHE A 7 12.16 -0.14 11.21
N ARG A 8 12.49 -1.14 10.38
CA ARG A 8 11.89 -2.49 10.50
C ARG A 8 12.21 -3.12 11.84
N GLU A 9 13.42 -2.91 12.37
CA GLU A 9 13.81 -3.36 13.70
C GLU A 9 12.96 -2.73 14.82
N LEU A 10 12.60 -1.44 14.69
CA LEU A 10 11.68 -0.78 15.64
C LEU A 10 10.26 -1.34 15.56
N CYS A 11 9.78 -1.66 14.36
CA CYS A 11 8.48 -2.32 14.18
C CYS A 11 8.50 -3.73 14.80
N ARG A 12 9.57 -4.49 14.53
CA ARG A 12 9.80 -5.84 15.04
C ARG A 12 9.86 -5.93 16.56
N LYS A 13 10.43 -4.90 17.20
CA LYS A 13 10.47 -4.74 18.66
C LYS A 13 9.18 -4.12 19.24
N GLU A 14 8.19 -3.86 18.39
CA GLU A 14 6.93 -3.19 18.74
C GLU A 14 7.10 -1.81 19.38
N ILE A 15 8.25 -1.16 19.13
CA ILE A 15 8.54 0.20 19.61
C ILE A 15 7.82 1.23 18.74
N HIS A 16 7.79 1.01 17.42
CA HIS A 16 7.00 1.84 16.50
C HIS A 16 5.72 1.12 16.10
N THR A 17 4.58 1.63 16.56
CA THR A 17 3.23 1.08 16.29
C THR A 17 2.30 2.09 15.59
N GLY A 18 2.84 3.26 15.24
CA GLY A 18 2.11 4.35 14.60
C GLY A 18 2.15 4.32 13.06
N PRO A 19 1.56 5.34 12.42
CA PRO A 19 1.66 5.54 10.96
C PRO A 19 3.10 5.59 10.46
N THR A 20 3.28 5.27 9.17
CA THR A 20 4.59 5.30 8.48
C THR A 20 4.72 6.44 7.47
N SER A 21 3.66 7.25 7.31
CA SER A 21 3.67 8.42 6.42
C SER A 21 4.80 9.38 6.80
N GLY A 22 5.61 9.80 5.82
CA GLY A 22 6.76 10.68 6.04
C GLY A 22 7.97 10.01 6.71
N VAL A 23 7.89 8.73 7.09
CA VAL A 23 9.04 7.98 7.62
C VAL A 23 9.95 7.56 6.47
N LEU A 24 11.24 7.88 6.58
CA LEU A 24 12.29 7.54 5.60
C LEU A 24 11.94 7.99 4.16
N PRO A 25 11.84 9.31 3.91
CA PRO A 25 11.52 9.84 2.58
C PRO A 25 12.54 9.35 1.54
N GLY A 26 12.07 9.06 0.34
CA GLY A 26 12.88 8.52 -0.76
C GLY A 26 12.98 6.99 -0.81
N TYR A 27 12.51 6.27 0.21
CA TYR A 27 12.36 4.82 0.17
C TYR A 27 10.95 4.39 -0.23
N ILE A 28 10.84 3.24 -0.89
CA ILE A 28 9.54 2.65 -1.21
C ILE A 28 8.95 2.05 0.07
N GLN A 29 7.69 2.38 0.34
CA GLN A 29 6.87 1.68 1.32
C GLN A 29 5.84 0.82 0.58
N ALA A 30 5.37 -0.25 1.23
CA ALA A 30 4.41 -1.18 0.66
C ALA A 30 3.23 -1.39 1.60
N ASN A 31 2.05 -1.59 1.01
CA ASN A 31 0.91 -2.18 1.69
C ASN A 31 1.11 -3.70 1.79
N LEU A 32 0.48 -4.33 2.78
CA LEU A 32 0.57 -5.76 3.03
C LEU A 32 -0.80 -6.42 2.91
N LEU A 33 -0.86 -7.55 2.19
CA LEU A 33 -1.96 -8.48 2.25
C LEU A 33 -1.43 -9.91 2.44
N ILE A 34 -1.95 -10.64 3.40
CA ILE A 34 -1.61 -12.05 3.62
C ILE A 34 -2.87 -12.87 3.40
N LEU A 35 -2.79 -13.86 2.52
CA LEU A 35 -3.93 -14.70 2.11
C LEU A 35 -3.59 -16.19 2.20
N PRO A 36 -4.59 -17.07 2.36
CA PRO A 36 -4.39 -18.49 2.13
C PRO A 36 -3.91 -18.78 0.69
N LYS A 37 -3.03 -19.75 0.54
CA LYS A 37 -2.40 -20.14 -0.73
C LYS A 37 -3.42 -20.55 -1.78
N CYS A 38 -4.53 -21.15 -1.37
CA CYS A 38 -5.61 -21.58 -2.28
C CYS A 38 -6.30 -20.41 -3.01
N VAL A 39 -6.16 -19.17 -2.54
CA VAL A 39 -6.72 -17.97 -3.19
C VAL A 39 -5.64 -17.01 -3.70
N ALA A 40 -4.37 -17.34 -3.50
CA ALA A 40 -3.24 -16.48 -3.85
C ALA A 40 -3.15 -16.22 -5.36
N GLU A 41 -3.36 -17.25 -6.18
CA GLU A 41 -3.33 -17.14 -7.65
C GLU A 41 -4.46 -16.22 -8.16
N SER A 42 -5.67 -16.38 -7.63
CA SER A 42 -6.79 -15.47 -7.96
C SER A 42 -6.48 -14.02 -7.60
N PHE A 43 -5.71 -13.77 -6.54
CA PHE A 43 -5.31 -12.41 -6.16
C PHE A 43 -4.24 -11.86 -7.10
N GLU A 44 -3.30 -12.69 -7.54
CA GLU A 44 -2.32 -12.30 -8.58
C GLU A 44 -2.99 -11.94 -9.90
N ASP A 45 -4.00 -12.70 -10.32
CA ASP A 45 -4.79 -12.40 -11.51
C ASP A 45 -5.56 -11.09 -11.34
N LEU A 46 -6.15 -10.85 -10.16
CA LEU A 46 -6.82 -9.59 -9.84
C LEU A 46 -5.84 -8.42 -9.97
N CYS A 47 -4.65 -8.55 -9.42
CA CYS A 47 -3.60 -7.52 -9.52
C CYS A 47 -3.10 -7.31 -10.94
N THR A 48 -2.97 -8.38 -11.73
CA THR A 48 -2.54 -8.31 -13.13
C THR A 48 -3.55 -7.55 -13.98
N ARG A 49 -4.85 -7.74 -13.71
CA ARG A 49 -5.93 -7.00 -14.37
C ARG A 49 -6.07 -5.57 -13.88
N ASN A 50 -5.62 -5.27 -12.65
CA ASN A 50 -5.76 -3.96 -12.01
C ASN A 50 -4.40 -3.37 -11.56
N PRO A 51 -3.42 -3.22 -12.46
CA PRO A 51 -2.03 -2.93 -12.09
C PRO A 51 -1.83 -1.54 -11.46
N VAL A 52 -2.76 -0.62 -11.66
CA VAL A 52 -2.74 0.73 -11.05
C VAL A 52 -3.31 0.69 -9.62
N ALA A 53 -4.34 -0.13 -9.40
CA ALA A 53 -5.02 -0.22 -8.09
C ALA A 53 -4.19 -1.02 -7.08
N CYS A 54 -3.66 -2.15 -7.52
CA CYS A 54 -2.95 -3.10 -6.68
C CYS A 54 -1.67 -3.61 -7.37
N PRO A 55 -0.67 -2.73 -7.59
CA PRO A 55 0.61 -3.13 -8.16
C PRO A 55 1.37 -4.05 -7.21
N ILE A 56 1.55 -5.32 -7.57
CA ILE A 56 2.38 -6.25 -6.78
C ILE A 56 3.86 -5.87 -6.96
N LEU A 57 4.54 -5.59 -5.84
CA LEU A 57 5.99 -5.40 -5.78
C LEU A 57 6.71 -6.73 -5.60
N SER A 58 6.20 -7.58 -4.72
CA SER A 58 6.71 -8.93 -4.47
C SER A 58 5.70 -9.76 -3.68
N LYS A 59 5.95 -11.07 -3.61
CA LYS A 59 5.23 -12.01 -2.75
C LYS A 59 6.20 -12.94 -2.03
N THR A 60 5.75 -13.52 -0.92
CA THR A 60 6.55 -14.51 -0.19
C THR A 60 6.71 -15.80 -1.00
N GLU A 61 7.88 -16.42 -0.90
CA GLU A 61 8.20 -17.68 -1.55
C GLU A 61 8.64 -18.72 -0.50
N GLY A 62 7.73 -19.62 -0.16
CA GLY A 62 7.93 -20.70 0.82
C GLY A 62 7.96 -20.26 2.28
N ARG A 63 8.71 -19.20 2.62
CA ARG A 63 8.90 -18.71 4.00
C ARG A 63 8.58 -17.22 4.13
N PRO A 64 8.12 -16.75 5.30
CA PRO A 64 7.76 -15.34 5.52
C PRO A 64 8.94 -14.35 5.39
N GLN A 65 10.17 -14.84 5.46
CA GLN A 65 11.39 -14.03 5.27
C GLN A 65 11.84 -13.91 3.81
N PHE A 66 11.31 -14.75 2.92
CA PHE A 66 11.79 -14.84 1.54
C PHE A 66 10.76 -14.27 0.58
N LEU A 67 11.21 -13.31 -0.23
CA LEU A 67 10.43 -12.59 -1.21
C LEU A 67 10.92 -12.97 -2.62
N ARG A 68 10.01 -13.19 -3.56
CA ARG A 68 10.34 -13.33 -4.99
C ARG A 68 10.92 -11.97 -5.44
N ASN A 69 12.23 -11.87 -5.64
CA ASN A 69 13.03 -10.64 -5.84
C ASN A 69 13.55 -9.93 -4.57
N HIS A 70 13.73 -10.66 -3.45
CA HIS A 70 14.23 -10.12 -2.17
C HIS A 70 15.41 -9.15 -2.33
N ALA A 71 16.48 -9.53 -3.03
CA ALA A 71 17.69 -8.71 -3.17
C ALA A 71 17.46 -7.34 -3.84
N SER A 72 16.42 -7.21 -4.66
CA SER A 72 16.08 -5.93 -5.32
C SER A 72 15.32 -4.97 -4.41
N LEU A 73 14.55 -5.50 -3.45
CA LEU A 73 13.67 -4.73 -2.56
C LEU A 73 14.31 -4.50 -1.18
N ILE A 74 14.91 -5.53 -0.62
CA ILE A 74 15.59 -5.52 0.66
C ILE A 74 17.07 -5.65 0.40
N LYS A 75 17.74 -4.49 0.25
CA LYS A 75 19.17 -4.42 -0.04
C LYS A 75 20.06 -4.70 1.18
N GLN A 76 19.52 -4.47 2.37
CA GLN A 76 20.25 -4.52 3.65
C GLN A 76 19.36 -5.05 4.76
N GLY A 77 19.99 -5.80 5.67
CA GLY A 77 19.36 -6.36 6.85
C GLY A 77 18.46 -7.56 6.58
N THR A 78 17.86 -8.05 7.65
CA THR A 78 16.83 -9.10 7.58
C THR A 78 15.46 -8.49 7.28
N PHE A 79 14.57 -9.34 6.76
CA PHE A 79 13.17 -9.02 6.56
C PHE A 79 12.31 -10.19 7.03
N ASP A 80 11.27 -9.90 7.80
CA ASP A 80 10.22 -10.86 8.13
C ASP A 80 8.86 -10.16 8.03
N ILE A 81 8.02 -10.63 7.10
CA ILE A 81 6.72 -10.01 6.84
C ILE A 81 5.79 -10.02 8.04
N ARG A 82 6.05 -10.88 9.05
CA ARG A 82 5.19 -11.08 10.21
C ARG A 82 5.45 -10.10 11.34
N THR A 83 6.58 -9.41 11.34
CA THR A 83 6.99 -8.53 12.44
C THR A 83 7.49 -7.16 11.98
N ASP A 84 7.88 -7.00 10.71
CA ASP A 84 8.51 -5.77 10.24
C ASP A 84 7.53 -4.66 9.84
N PHE A 85 6.22 -4.86 10.06
CA PHE A 85 5.21 -3.83 9.92
C PHE A 85 4.75 -3.37 11.31
N PRO A 86 4.43 -2.08 11.50
CA PRO A 86 4.07 -1.56 12.81
C PRO A 86 2.73 -2.07 13.34
N ARG A 87 1.83 -2.48 12.44
CA ARG A 87 0.50 -2.94 12.80
C ARG A 87 -0.10 -3.83 11.71
N TYR A 88 -0.83 -4.84 12.16
CA TYR A 88 -1.53 -5.83 11.36
C TYR A 88 -3.01 -5.80 11.70
N ASN A 89 -3.85 -5.91 10.68
CA ASN A 89 -5.29 -6.06 10.80
C ASN A 89 -5.63 -7.51 10.44
N VAL A 90 -6.18 -8.26 11.39
CA VAL A 90 -6.60 -9.65 11.20
C VAL A 90 -8.08 -9.68 10.86
N TYR A 91 -8.41 -10.31 9.74
CA TYR A 91 -9.77 -10.42 9.24
C TYR A 91 -10.27 -11.87 9.31
N SER A 92 -11.53 -12.03 9.68
CA SER A 92 -12.24 -13.31 9.58
C SER A 92 -13.61 -13.07 8.97
N ARG A 93 -13.94 -13.84 7.93
CA ARG A 93 -15.22 -13.72 7.19
C ARG A 93 -15.54 -12.27 6.78
N GLY A 94 -14.53 -11.55 6.28
CA GLY A 94 -14.66 -10.17 5.83
C GLY A 94 -14.78 -9.11 6.93
N LYS A 95 -14.67 -9.48 8.21
CA LYS A 95 -14.74 -8.54 9.34
C LYS A 95 -13.39 -8.42 10.04
N LEU A 96 -13.02 -7.21 10.43
CA LEU A 96 -11.86 -6.96 11.28
C LEU A 96 -12.14 -7.55 12.66
N VAL A 97 -11.34 -8.53 13.09
CA VAL A 97 -11.52 -9.19 14.39
C VAL A 97 -10.46 -8.78 15.39
N GLN A 98 -9.26 -8.42 14.94
CA GLN A 98 -8.18 -8.04 15.82
C GLN A 98 -7.19 -7.10 15.13
N GLN A 99 -6.53 -6.28 15.93
CA GLN A 99 -5.36 -5.53 15.52
C GLN A 99 -4.18 -5.94 16.40
N LYS A 100 -3.02 -6.16 15.77
CA LYS A 100 -1.80 -6.65 16.44
C LYS A 100 -0.59 -5.87 15.95
N ASN A 101 0.51 -5.94 16.69
CA ASN A 101 1.80 -5.38 16.27
C ASN A 101 2.68 -6.41 15.54
N ASN A 102 2.31 -7.68 15.56
CA ASN A 102 2.90 -8.75 14.77
C ASN A 102 1.82 -9.78 14.38
N CYS A 103 2.09 -10.62 13.38
CA CYS A 103 1.20 -11.71 12.97
C CYS A 103 1.87 -13.10 12.98
N VAL A 104 2.84 -13.31 13.89
CA VAL A 104 3.60 -14.57 13.96
C VAL A 104 2.70 -15.77 14.23
N ASN A 105 1.68 -15.58 15.07
CA ASN A 105 0.75 -16.64 15.48
C ASN A 105 -0.35 -16.92 14.44
N GLU A 106 -0.65 -15.96 13.57
CA GLU A 106 -1.62 -16.08 12.47
C GLU A 106 -1.01 -16.77 11.26
N TRP A 107 0.30 -16.64 11.09
CA TRP A 107 1.00 -17.17 9.92
C TRP A 107 1.06 -18.71 9.96
N SER A 108 0.86 -19.32 8.79
CA SER A 108 1.06 -20.75 8.56
C SER A 108 1.77 -21.00 7.22
N SER A 109 2.23 -22.23 6.96
CA SER A 109 2.83 -22.61 5.67
C SER A 109 1.87 -22.48 4.48
N ASP A 110 0.56 -22.38 4.75
CA ASP A 110 -0.48 -22.19 3.75
C ASP A 110 -0.78 -20.72 3.49
N HIS A 111 0.03 -19.79 4.00
CA HIS A 111 -0.13 -18.36 3.70
C HIS A 111 0.85 -17.87 2.64
N VAL A 112 0.38 -16.90 1.85
CA VAL A 112 1.19 -16.12 0.92
C VAL A 112 1.00 -14.65 1.28
N GLY A 113 2.12 -13.97 1.54
CA GLY A 113 2.17 -12.54 1.77
C GLY A 113 2.48 -11.78 0.49
N PHE A 114 1.75 -10.71 0.24
CA PHE A 114 1.88 -9.82 -0.91
C PHE A 114 2.28 -8.43 -0.45
N LEU A 115 3.37 -7.92 -1.02
CA LEU A 115 3.76 -6.51 -0.92
C LEU A 115 3.16 -5.77 -2.12
N ILE A 116 2.26 -4.85 -1.83
CA ILE A 116 1.54 -4.07 -2.84
C ILE A 116 2.09 -2.64 -2.79
N GLY A 117 2.36 -2.05 -3.94
CA GLY A 117 2.90 -0.69 -4.03
C GLY A 117 2.05 0.33 -3.30
N CYS A 118 2.71 1.33 -2.73
CA CYS A 118 2.08 2.41 -1.99
C CYS A 118 2.27 3.76 -2.70
N SER A 119 1.37 4.71 -2.42
CA SER A 119 1.38 6.07 -2.99
C SER A 119 2.54 6.95 -2.51
N PHE A 120 3.23 6.56 -1.45
CA PHE A 120 4.23 7.42 -0.81
C PHE A 120 5.43 7.73 -1.72
N THR A 121 5.68 6.93 -2.76
CA THR A 121 6.74 7.22 -3.73
C THR A 121 6.46 8.49 -4.55
N PHE A 122 5.19 8.78 -4.90
CA PHE A 122 4.88 10.03 -5.60
C PHE A 122 4.73 11.22 -4.63
N GLU A 123 4.43 10.99 -3.35
CA GLU A 123 4.35 12.07 -2.35
C GLU A 123 5.68 12.82 -2.25
N HIS A 124 6.80 12.10 -2.20
CA HIS A 124 8.14 12.69 -2.24
C HIS A 124 8.39 13.50 -3.52
N ALA A 125 7.86 13.04 -4.66
CA ALA A 125 7.99 13.78 -5.93
C ALA A 125 7.15 15.06 -5.93
N LEU A 126 5.96 15.03 -5.31
CA LEU A 126 5.11 16.20 -5.12
C LEU A 126 5.76 17.20 -4.14
N GLU A 127 6.36 16.72 -3.04
CA GLU A 127 7.09 17.56 -2.10
C GLU A 127 8.24 18.32 -2.77
N LYS A 128 9.04 17.64 -3.59
CA LYS A 128 10.12 18.27 -4.38
C LYS A 128 9.63 19.35 -5.34
N ALA A 129 8.37 19.28 -5.77
CA ALA A 129 7.72 20.28 -6.62
C ALA A 129 6.99 21.37 -5.83
N GLY A 130 7.11 21.41 -4.50
CA GLY A 130 6.41 22.37 -3.63
C GLY A 130 4.94 22.03 -3.37
N LEU A 131 4.49 20.83 -3.74
CA LEU A 131 3.10 20.34 -3.63
C LEU A 131 2.93 19.34 -2.49
N VAL A 132 3.49 19.66 -1.32
CA VAL A 132 3.48 18.78 -0.13
C VAL A 132 2.05 18.35 0.20
N PRO A 133 1.74 17.04 0.23
CA PRO A 133 0.41 16.56 0.62
C PRO A 133 0.04 17.00 2.04
N LYS A 134 -1.19 17.50 2.22
CA LYS A 134 -1.63 18.01 3.54
C LYS A 134 -1.59 16.96 4.65
N ASN A 135 -1.83 15.68 4.34
CA ASN A 135 -1.73 14.62 5.33
C ASN A 135 -0.31 14.52 5.92
N VAL A 136 0.73 14.77 5.11
CA VAL A 136 2.12 14.81 5.59
C VAL A 136 2.33 16.03 6.49
N LEU A 137 1.90 17.22 6.06
CA LEU A 137 2.01 18.46 6.86
C LEU A 137 1.37 18.35 8.25
N TYR A 138 0.23 17.66 8.35
CA TYR A 138 -0.51 17.50 9.61
C TYR A 138 -0.18 16.20 10.37
N ASN A 139 0.78 15.41 9.89
CA ASN A 139 1.11 14.10 10.44
C ASN A 139 -0.14 13.22 10.64
N LYS A 140 -0.96 13.12 9.59
CA LYS A 140 -2.19 12.33 9.53
C LYS A 140 -2.11 11.28 8.43
N ASN A 141 -2.94 10.25 8.56
CA ASN A 141 -3.16 9.32 7.46
C ASN A 141 -3.92 10.02 6.32
N VAL A 142 -3.60 9.63 5.09
CA VAL A 142 -4.33 10.09 3.91
C VAL A 142 -5.79 9.63 3.98
N SER A 143 -6.71 10.49 3.53
CA SER A 143 -8.12 10.14 3.43
C SER A 143 -8.33 9.13 2.31
N MET A 144 -8.96 8.01 2.62
CA MET A 144 -9.26 6.94 1.67
C MET A 144 -10.76 6.69 1.62
N PHE A 145 -11.28 6.47 0.41
CA PHE A 145 -12.71 6.31 0.15
C PHE A 145 -12.97 5.07 -0.70
N ARG A 146 -14.02 4.34 -0.34
CA ARG A 146 -14.54 3.24 -1.15
C ARG A 146 -15.45 3.82 -2.23
N THR A 147 -15.14 3.57 -3.49
CA THR A 147 -15.93 4.05 -4.63
C THR A 147 -17.04 3.09 -5.01
N THR A 148 -17.91 3.52 -5.92
CA THR A 148 -18.90 2.66 -6.60
C THR A 148 -18.35 1.99 -7.86
N LYS A 149 -17.11 2.32 -8.29
CA LYS A 149 -16.42 1.64 -9.38
C LYS A 149 -15.80 0.35 -8.87
N PHE A 150 -15.94 -0.74 -9.62
CA PHE A 150 -15.34 -2.02 -9.28
C PHE A 150 -14.03 -2.27 -10.02
N LEU A 151 -13.15 -3.04 -9.40
CA LEU A 151 -11.98 -3.64 -10.03
C LEU A 151 -12.43 -4.68 -11.07
N ASP A 152 -11.61 -4.87 -12.09
CA ASP A 152 -11.77 -5.97 -13.03
C ASP A 152 -11.59 -7.30 -12.31
N SER A 153 -12.67 -8.08 -12.23
CA SER A 153 -12.75 -9.26 -11.37
C SER A 153 -11.81 -10.39 -11.80
N ALA A 154 -11.36 -11.21 -10.85
CA ALA A 154 -10.54 -12.39 -11.12
C ALA A 154 -10.75 -13.48 -10.06
N GLY A 155 -10.87 -14.74 -10.49
CA GLY A 155 -11.01 -15.89 -9.59
C GLY A 155 -12.18 -15.73 -8.61
N ILE A 156 -11.92 -15.73 -7.30
CA ILE A 156 -12.96 -15.50 -6.28
C ILE A 156 -13.26 -14.02 -6.00
N PHE A 157 -12.45 -13.11 -6.53
CA PHE A 157 -12.53 -11.68 -6.23
C PHE A 157 -13.47 -11.00 -7.23
N HIS A 158 -14.70 -10.77 -6.77
CA HIS A 158 -15.79 -10.21 -7.56
C HIS A 158 -16.38 -8.99 -6.86
N GLN A 159 -16.80 -8.00 -7.64
CA GLN A 159 -17.41 -6.76 -7.11
C GLN A 159 -16.53 -6.09 -6.04
N CYS A 160 -15.21 -6.14 -6.22
CA CYS A 160 -14.25 -5.49 -5.32
C CYS A 160 -14.21 -3.99 -5.65
N PRO A 161 -14.68 -3.10 -4.76
CA PRO A 161 -14.72 -1.68 -5.08
C PRO A 161 -13.31 -1.09 -5.12
N TYR A 162 -13.08 -0.18 -6.05
CA TYR A 162 -11.87 0.62 -6.10
C TYR A 162 -11.81 1.47 -4.83
N VAL A 163 -10.66 1.47 -4.15
CA VAL A 163 -10.38 2.38 -3.03
C VAL A 163 -9.44 3.47 -3.54
N VAL A 164 -9.85 4.72 -3.35
CA VAL A 164 -9.06 5.88 -3.78
C VAL A 164 -8.56 6.64 -2.57
N SER A 165 -7.41 7.30 -2.71
CA SER A 165 -6.92 8.27 -1.74
C SER A 165 -7.16 9.69 -2.27
N MET A 166 -7.56 10.60 -1.40
CA MET A 166 -7.84 12.00 -1.76
C MET A 166 -6.80 12.92 -1.15
N ARG A 167 -6.27 13.84 -1.95
CA ARG A 167 -5.33 14.90 -1.54
C ARG A 167 -5.85 16.24 -2.04
N PRO A 168 -6.02 17.25 -1.17
CA PRO A 168 -6.53 18.54 -1.58
C PRO A 168 -5.41 19.39 -2.21
N TYR A 169 -5.64 19.83 -3.44
CA TYR A 169 -4.82 20.77 -4.21
C TYR A 169 -5.69 21.89 -4.78
N LYS A 170 -5.09 23.03 -5.13
CA LYS A 170 -5.80 24.07 -5.87
C LYS A 170 -6.10 23.58 -7.29
N LEU A 171 -7.18 24.08 -7.88
CA LEU A 171 -7.54 23.71 -9.26
C LEU A 171 -6.42 24.03 -10.26
N THR A 172 -5.69 25.12 -10.04
CA THR A 172 -4.53 25.53 -10.85
C THR A 172 -3.32 24.60 -10.72
N GLU A 173 -3.28 23.73 -9.70
CA GLU A 173 -2.17 22.80 -9.43
C GLU A 173 -2.43 21.40 -10.02
N VAL A 174 -3.67 21.10 -10.44
CA VAL A 174 -4.09 19.75 -10.85
C VAL A 174 -3.25 19.20 -11.99
N GLU A 175 -2.97 19.99 -13.02
CA GLU A 175 -2.17 19.51 -14.16
C GLU A 175 -0.72 19.19 -13.78
N ILE A 176 -0.11 19.97 -12.88
CA ILE A 176 1.24 19.70 -12.37
C ILE A 176 1.24 18.42 -11.54
N VAL A 177 0.23 18.24 -10.68
CA VAL A 177 0.05 17.00 -9.90
C VAL A 177 -0.06 15.80 -10.84
N ARG A 178 -0.87 15.90 -11.91
CA ARG A 178 -1.02 14.84 -12.92
C ARG A 178 0.31 14.55 -13.63
N GLU A 179 1.03 15.57 -14.06
CA GLU A 179 2.32 15.42 -14.75
C GLU A 179 3.35 14.68 -13.89
N ILE A 180 3.43 15.02 -12.60
CA ILE A 180 4.34 14.37 -11.65
C ILE A 180 3.92 12.92 -11.42
N THR A 181 2.65 12.70 -11.09
CA THR A 181 2.14 11.40 -10.64
C THR A 181 2.02 10.37 -11.77
N ARG A 182 1.73 10.79 -13.01
CA ARG A 182 1.57 9.85 -14.14
C ARG A 182 2.82 9.05 -14.50
N LYS A 183 4.00 9.52 -14.08
CA LYS A 183 5.28 8.81 -14.24
C LYS A 183 5.32 7.53 -13.39
N PHE A 184 4.49 7.44 -12.35
CA PHE A 184 4.46 6.36 -11.37
C PHE A 184 3.41 5.28 -11.69
N LYS A 185 3.33 4.84 -12.95
CA LYS A 185 2.31 3.86 -13.42
C LYS A 185 2.26 2.55 -12.62
N LYS A 186 3.38 2.16 -12.00
CA LYS A 186 3.52 0.94 -11.19
C LYS A 186 3.29 1.16 -9.68
N THR A 187 2.92 2.36 -9.25
CA THR A 187 2.65 2.71 -7.83
C THR A 187 1.54 3.77 -7.75
N HIS A 188 0.33 3.41 -8.20
CA HIS A 188 -0.91 4.22 -8.32
C HIS A 188 -1.02 5.24 -9.47
N GLY A 189 0.06 5.85 -9.93
CA GLY A 189 0.02 6.72 -11.11
C GLY A 189 -0.85 7.99 -10.96
N GLU A 190 -1.39 8.45 -12.08
CA GLU A 190 -2.16 9.71 -12.22
C GLU A 190 -3.49 9.68 -11.43
N PRO A 191 -3.98 10.81 -10.90
CA PRO A 191 -5.30 10.91 -10.29
C PRO A 191 -6.41 10.36 -11.19
N LEU A 192 -7.30 9.55 -10.61
CA LEU A 192 -8.44 9.00 -11.35
C LEU A 192 -9.50 10.06 -11.66
N ASP A 193 -9.70 11.03 -10.76
CA ASP A 193 -10.66 12.11 -10.91
C ASP A 193 -10.36 13.25 -9.91
N TRP A 194 -11.03 14.40 -10.06
CA TRP A 194 -10.87 15.57 -9.18
C TRP A 194 -12.13 16.46 -9.14
N GLY A 195 -12.22 17.30 -8.11
CA GLY A 195 -13.34 18.19 -7.89
C GLY A 195 -14.61 17.46 -7.40
N TYR A 196 -15.68 18.24 -7.20
CA TYR A 196 -16.94 17.74 -6.67
C TYR A 196 -17.60 16.74 -7.64
N ASP A 197 -17.63 17.06 -8.93
CA ASP A 197 -18.19 16.16 -9.94
C ASP A 197 -17.38 14.86 -10.07
N GLY A 198 -16.06 14.94 -9.89
CA GLY A 198 -15.19 13.76 -9.86
C GLY A 198 -15.49 12.85 -8.68
N ALA A 199 -15.66 13.42 -7.48
CA ALA A 199 -16.09 12.66 -6.30
C ALA A 199 -17.45 11.98 -6.56
N LYS A 200 -18.42 12.70 -7.13
CA LYS A 200 -19.74 12.15 -7.49
C LYS A 200 -19.65 11.02 -8.52
N ARG A 201 -18.80 11.14 -9.55
CA ARG A 201 -18.53 10.05 -10.53
C ARG A 201 -17.88 8.82 -9.91
N LEU A 202 -17.17 8.99 -8.80
CA LEU A 202 -16.61 7.90 -8.00
C LEU A 202 -17.58 7.39 -6.92
N GLY A 203 -18.74 8.03 -6.75
CA GLY A 203 -19.73 7.67 -5.74
C GLY A 203 -19.29 7.97 -4.31
N ILE A 204 -18.53 9.05 -4.13
CA ILE A 204 -18.09 9.59 -2.83
C ILE A 204 -18.97 10.79 -2.45
#